data_AF-A0A8J2V1E4-F1
#
_entry.id   AF-A0A8J2V1E4-F1
#
_cell.length_a   1.000
_cell.length_b   1.000
_cell.length_c   1.000
_cell.angle_alpha   90.00
_cell.angle_beta   90.00
_cell.angle_gamma   90.00
#
_symmetry.space_group_name_H-M   'P 1'
#
loop_
_entity.id
_entity.type
_entity.pdbx_description
1 polymer ?
#
loop_
_entity_poly.entity_id
_entity_poly.type
_entity_poly.pdbx_seq_one_letter_code
_entity_poly.pdbx_strand_id
1 'polypeptide(L)'
;MLRGQSRISNVSWGYGKYFRGQFMRILVAATMAVSALAIGAMALFSPAVTQSAPPQQQPFVGELKLTGYGACPVGWMPADGQLLPVAGPGEALFALYGTAFGGDGETNFALPDLRGSAPIHMGQAPGMPLYTLGQRSSETSFTLTIQNMPSHSHTVHATNQMSDKGGPQDRYLGAGVGADDIYHDGPANKTMAAGMIDKSGGGEPVNYRGPFVVMQWCVAVDGIQPVLDRG
;
A
#
# COMPACT_ATOMS: atom_id res chain seq x y z
N MET A 1 66.15 -58.54 8.37
CA MET A 1 65.52 -57.99 9.59
C MET A 1 66.22 -56.70 9.97
N LEU A 2 65.56 -55.83 10.76
CA LEU A 2 66.03 -54.47 11.19
C LEU A 2 66.03 -53.46 10.01
N ARG A 3 65.41 -52.27 10.06
CA ARG A 3 65.45 -51.10 10.99
C ARG A 3 66.77 -50.32 10.89
N GLY A 4 66.83 -48.98 10.84
CA GLY A 4 65.80 -47.92 10.79
C GLY A 4 66.47 -46.53 10.60
N GLN A 5 65.87 -45.56 9.89
CA GLN A 5 65.12 -44.39 10.43
C GLN A 5 65.90 -43.38 11.32
N SER A 6 65.84 -42.09 10.93
CA SER A 6 65.99 -40.86 11.78
C SER A 6 67.41 -40.46 12.26
N ARG A 7 67.74 -39.20 12.68
CA ARG A 7 67.22 -37.80 12.53
C ARG A 7 68.22 -36.79 13.18
N ILE A 8 68.28 -35.51 12.72
CA ILE A 8 68.45 -34.21 13.49
C ILE A 8 69.73 -34.02 14.39
N SER A 9 70.44 -32.88 14.53
CA SER A 9 70.44 -31.51 13.92
C SER A 9 71.89 -31.01 13.59
N ASN A 10 72.63 -30.01 14.13
CA ASN A 10 72.53 -28.88 15.11
C ASN A 10 73.85 -28.00 14.97
N VAL A 11 74.05 -26.70 15.28
CA VAL A 11 73.22 -25.46 15.40
C VAL A 11 74.10 -24.18 15.60
N SER A 12 73.63 -22.99 15.14
CA SER A 12 73.99 -21.60 15.57
C SER A 12 75.31 -20.88 15.14
N TRP A 13 75.30 -19.56 15.38
CA TRP A 13 76.31 -18.48 15.25
C TRP A 13 76.64 -17.97 13.83
N GLY A 14 76.66 -16.65 13.53
CA GLY A 14 76.15 -15.52 14.32
C GLY A 14 76.59 -14.12 13.79
N TYR A 15 75.68 -13.13 13.85
CA TYR A 15 75.89 -11.67 13.70
C TYR A 15 76.63 -11.11 12.47
N GLY A 16 75.96 -10.21 11.73
CA GLY A 16 76.55 -9.46 10.59
C GLY A 16 76.96 -8.02 10.93
N LYS A 17 77.34 -7.25 9.90
CA LYS A 17 77.47 -5.78 9.91
C LYS A 17 77.41 -5.20 8.50
N TYR A 18 77.00 -3.93 8.40
CA TYR A 18 76.97 -3.12 7.18
C TYR A 18 78.39 -2.79 6.68
N PHE A 19 78.58 -2.48 5.39
CA PHE A 19 79.00 -1.13 4.94
C PHE A 19 79.02 -0.95 3.40
N ARG A 20 79.05 0.33 3.00
CA ARG A 20 79.04 0.95 1.65
C ARG A 20 79.94 0.31 0.56
N GLY A 21 79.57 0.51 -0.71
CA GLY A 21 80.52 0.41 -1.83
C GLY A 21 79.92 0.61 -3.25
N GLN A 22 79.76 1.85 -3.71
CA GLN A 22 79.61 2.11 -5.16
C GLN A 22 80.97 1.96 -5.85
N PHE A 23 81.04 1.34 -7.03
CA PHE A 23 82.01 1.73 -8.05
C PHE A 23 81.42 1.71 -9.45
N MET A 24 81.04 2.92 -9.89
CA MET A 24 80.59 3.24 -11.24
C MET A 24 81.75 3.15 -12.23
N ARG A 25 81.52 2.61 -13.43
CA ARG A 25 82.51 2.68 -14.53
C ARG A 25 81.92 3.13 -15.85
N ILE A 26 82.43 4.31 -16.24
CA ILE A 26 82.63 4.80 -17.62
C ILE A 26 81.39 5.38 -18.32
N LEU A 27 81.60 6.59 -18.85
CA LEU A 27 80.67 7.41 -19.62
C LEU A 27 80.63 6.92 -21.09
N VAL A 28 79.55 7.24 -21.80
CA VAL A 28 79.56 8.26 -22.86
C VAL A 28 78.09 8.61 -23.18
N ALA A 29 77.82 9.88 -23.47
CA ALA A 29 76.47 10.38 -23.73
C ALA A 29 76.24 10.63 -25.24
N ALA A 30 75.03 10.34 -25.73
CA ALA A 30 74.54 10.82 -27.03
C ALA A 30 73.00 10.95 -27.04
N THR A 31 72.53 12.18 -27.27
CA THR A 31 71.28 12.58 -27.96
C THR A 31 69.97 11.81 -27.74
N MET A 32 68.94 12.54 -27.30
CA MET A 32 67.54 12.08 -27.33
C MET A 32 67.01 11.99 -28.78
N ALA A 33 66.18 10.98 -29.05
CA ALA A 33 65.26 10.94 -30.19
C ALA A 33 63.89 10.43 -29.69
N VAL A 34 62.81 10.89 -30.32
CA VAL A 34 61.42 10.68 -29.86
C VAL A 34 60.71 9.62 -30.72
N SER A 35 59.68 9.00 -30.15
CA SER A 35 58.63 8.18 -30.78
C SER A 35 58.96 6.74 -31.22
N ALA A 36 58.30 5.79 -30.56
CA ALA A 36 57.48 4.74 -31.18
C ALA A 36 56.50 4.18 -30.13
N LEU A 37 55.31 3.73 -30.54
CA LEU A 37 54.32 3.11 -29.64
C LEU A 37 54.73 1.67 -29.29
N ALA A 38 54.58 1.31 -28.00
CA ALA A 38 54.52 -0.07 -27.56
C ALA A 38 53.31 -0.24 -26.62
N ILE A 39 52.11 -0.39 -27.20
CA ILE A 39 50.89 -0.70 -26.44
C ILE A 39 50.91 -2.20 -26.09
N GLY A 40 51.74 -2.54 -25.10
CA GLY A 40 51.72 -3.84 -24.44
C GLY A 40 50.58 -3.86 -23.42
N ALA A 41 49.56 -4.68 -23.64
CA ALA A 41 48.33 -4.67 -22.85
C ALA A 41 48.55 -5.19 -21.42
N MET A 42 48.92 -4.29 -20.50
CA MET A 42 48.80 -4.54 -19.06
C MET A 42 47.33 -4.43 -18.66
N ALA A 43 46.55 -5.46 -19.03
CA ALA A 43 45.14 -5.55 -18.71
C ALA A 43 44.98 -5.50 -17.19
N LEU A 44 44.35 -4.42 -16.71
CA LEU A 44 43.96 -4.29 -15.31
C LEU A 44 42.88 -5.33 -15.02
N PHE A 45 43.31 -6.52 -14.62
CA PHE A 45 42.44 -7.55 -14.05
C PHE A 45 42.07 -7.12 -12.62
N SER A 46 41.33 -6.02 -12.53
CA SER A 46 40.57 -5.68 -11.35
C SER A 46 39.74 -6.91 -11.01
N PRO A 47 39.93 -7.56 -9.85
CA PRO A 47 38.94 -8.51 -9.40
C PRO A 47 37.63 -7.72 -9.35
N ALA A 48 36.62 -8.17 -10.08
CA ALA A 48 35.30 -7.59 -9.97
C ALA A 48 34.94 -7.69 -8.49
N VAL A 49 34.85 -6.54 -7.81
CA VAL A 49 34.26 -6.51 -6.48
C VAL A 49 32.81 -6.94 -6.70
N THR A 50 32.55 -8.22 -6.46
CA THR A 50 31.21 -8.73 -6.30
C THR A 50 30.66 -7.98 -5.10
N GLN A 51 29.98 -6.86 -5.38
CA GLN A 51 29.11 -6.23 -4.42
C GLN A 51 28.09 -7.30 -4.06
N SER A 52 28.33 -7.96 -2.93
CA SER A 52 27.30 -8.69 -2.20
C SER A 52 26.12 -7.72 -2.15
N ALA A 53 25.01 -8.08 -2.78
CA ALA A 53 23.84 -7.22 -2.82
C ALA A 53 23.57 -6.74 -1.38
N PRO A 54 23.34 -5.44 -1.15
CA PRO A 54 23.09 -4.93 0.19
C PRO A 54 22.01 -5.81 0.81
N PRO A 55 22.21 -6.29 2.06
CA PRO A 55 21.42 -7.38 2.62
C PRO A 55 19.95 -7.08 2.41
N GLN A 56 19.29 -7.94 1.62
CA GLN A 56 17.85 -7.82 1.35
C GLN A 56 17.19 -7.70 2.71
N GLN A 57 16.53 -6.56 2.98
CA GLN A 57 15.85 -6.36 4.26
C GLN A 57 14.79 -7.44 4.36
N GLN A 58 15.07 -8.45 5.19
CA GLN A 58 14.15 -9.54 5.44
C GLN A 58 12.95 -8.92 6.14
N PRO A 59 11.73 -9.06 5.59
CA PRO A 59 10.55 -8.51 6.22
C PRO A 59 10.30 -9.22 7.55
N PHE A 60 9.44 -8.64 8.37
CA PHE A 60 8.85 -9.41 9.45
C PHE A 60 7.80 -10.37 8.88
N VAL A 61 7.73 -11.59 9.41
CA VAL A 61 6.63 -12.51 9.08
C VAL A 61 5.30 -11.81 9.41
N GLY A 62 4.33 -11.87 8.50
CA GLY A 62 3.04 -11.17 8.64
C GLY A 62 3.06 -9.67 8.32
N GLU A 63 4.18 -9.11 7.85
CA GLU A 63 4.24 -7.75 7.29
C GLU A 63 3.39 -7.63 6.02
N LEU A 64 2.73 -6.48 5.83
CA LEU A 64 1.95 -6.14 4.64
C LEU A 64 2.70 -5.12 3.77
N LYS A 65 2.91 -5.43 2.50
CA LYS A 65 3.43 -4.49 1.48
C LYS A 65 2.38 -4.22 0.40
N LEU A 66 2.43 -3.00 -0.14
CA LEU A 66 1.72 -2.63 -1.36
C LEU A 66 2.69 -2.66 -2.55
N THR A 67 2.27 -3.20 -3.69
CA THR A 67 3.09 -3.33 -4.90
C THR A 67 2.39 -2.75 -6.12
N GLY A 68 3.16 -2.02 -6.95
CA GLY A 68 2.69 -1.44 -8.22
C GLY A 68 2.70 -2.40 -9.41
N TYR A 69 2.83 -3.71 -9.15
CA TYR A 69 2.86 -4.77 -10.15
C TYR A 69 1.98 -5.93 -9.67
N GLY A 70 1.32 -6.63 -10.60
CA GLY A 70 0.28 -7.62 -10.29
C GLY A 70 0.78 -8.99 -9.80
N ALA A 71 1.84 -9.03 -8.97
CA ALA A 71 2.41 -10.26 -8.45
C ALA A 71 3.16 -10.01 -7.13
N CYS A 72 3.16 -10.99 -6.23
CA CYS A 72 3.95 -10.93 -5.01
C CYS A 72 5.37 -11.50 -5.22
N PRO A 73 6.43 -10.88 -4.67
CA PRO A 73 7.78 -11.44 -4.72
C PRO A 73 7.92 -12.77 -3.98
N VAL A 74 9.01 -13.50 -4.24
CA VAL A 74 9.37 -14.71 -3.47
C VAL A 74 9.45 -14.38 -1.97
N GLY A 75 8.88 -15.25 -1.12
CA GLY A 75 8.69 -15.02 0.31
C GLY A 75 7.39 -14.27 0.67
N TRP A 76 6.58 -13.88 -0.32
CA TRP A 76 5.31 -13.18 -0.12
C TRP A 76 4.15 -13.88 -0.83
N MET A 77 2.94 -13.77 -0.27
CA MET A 77 1.68 -14.26 -0.85
C MET A 77 0.65 -13.13 -0.96
N PRO A 78 -0.32 -13.20 -1.90
CA PRO A 78 -1.32 -12.13 -2.07
C PRO A 78 -2.29 -12.07 -0.87
N ALA A 79 -2.68 -10.85 -0.49
CA ALA A 79 -3.66 -10.59 0.57
C ALA A 79 -5.11 -10.80 0.08
N ASP A 80 -5.40 -12.02 -0.36
CA ASP A 80 -6.64 -12.41 -1.06
C ASP A 80 -7.54 -13.36 -0.23
N GLY A 81 -7.32 -13.45 1.09
CA GLY A 81 -8.16 -14.27 1.98
C GLY A 81 -7.96 -15.78 1.88
N GLN A 82 -6.87 -16.25 1.26
CA GLN A 82 -6.56 -17.68 1.13
C GLN A 82 -6.28 -18.34 2.48
N LEU A 83 -6.70 -19.61 2.61
CA LEU A 83 -6.35 -20.46 3.76
C LEU A 83 -4.94 -21.03 3.60
N LEU A 84 -4.19 -21.07 4.71
CA LEU A 84 -2.89 -21.71 4.84
C LEU A 84 -2.93 -22.74 5.99
N PRO A 85 -2.18 -23.85 5.88
CA PRO A 85 -2.07 -24.81 6.97
C PRO A 85 -1.35 -24.19 8.16
N VAL A 86 -1.80 -24.47 9.38
CA VAL A 86 -1.13 -24.05 10.63
C VAL A 86 0.25 -24.70 10.76
N ALA A 87 0.42 -25.94 10.27
CA ALA A 87 1.67 -26.69 10.37
C ALA A 87 2.71 -26.27 9.32
N GLY A 88 4.00 -26.31 9.70
CA GLY A 88 5.12 -26.05 8.81
C GLY A 88 5.30 -24.54 8.55
N PRO A 89 5.37 -24.07 7.28
CA PRO A 89 5.66 -22.66 6.99
C PRO A 89 4.59 -21.69 7.51
N GLY A 90 3.38 -22.16 7.81
CA GLY A 90 2.32 -21.33 8.40
C GLY A 90 2.48 -21.06 9.90
N GLU A 91 3.29 -21.84 10.64
CA GLU A 91 3.32 -21.82 12.11
C GLU A 91 3.74 -20.44 12.67
N ALA A 92 4.80 -19.87 12.10
CA ALA A 92 5.32 -18.55 12.46
C ALA A 92 4.28 -17.43 12.23
N LEU A 93 3.49 -17.54 11.16
CA LEU A 93 2.48 -16.55 10.78
C LEU A 93 1.17 -16.73 11.58
N PHE A 94 0.77 -17.97 11.84
CA PHE A 94 -0.34 -18.30 12.73
C PHE A 94 -0.11 -17.78 14.16
N ALA A 95 1.12 -17.85 14.65
CA ALA A 95 1.50 -17.29 15.96
C ALA A 95 1.33 -15.75 16.06
N LEU A 96 1.09 -15.05 14.95
CA LEU A 96 0.86 -13.61 14.87
C LEU A 96 -0.60 -13.26 14.53
N TYR A 97 -1.20 -13.98 13.57
CA TYR A 97 -2.56 -13.70 13.08
C TYR A 97 -3.66 -14.49 13.81
N GLY A 98 -3.33 -15.65 14.38
CA GLY A 98 -4.32 -16.60 14.89
C GLY A 98 -5.40 -16.90 13.85
N THR A 99 -6.66 -16.88 14.27
CA THR A 99 -7.85 -16.99 13.41
C THR A 99 -8.49 -15.64 13.07
N ALA A 100 -7.81 -14.50 13.26
CA ALA A 100 -8.40 -13.16 13.14
C ALA A 100 -9.05 -12.90 11.75
N PHE A 101 -8.49 -13.46 10.68
CA PHE A 101 -9.01 -13.33 9.32
C PHE A 101 -9.89 -14.53 8.88
N GLY A 102 -10.03 -15.56 9.73
CA GLY A 102 -10.73 -16.81 9.45
C GLY A 102 -9.86 -18.07 9.57
N GLY A 103 -10.46 -19.21 9.21
CA GLY A 103 -9.90 -20.56 9.42
C GLY A 103 -10.52 -21.29 10.61
N ASP A 104 -10.03 -22.49 10.92
CA ASP A 104 -10.46 -23.27 12.10
C ASP A 104 -9.54 -23.07 13.32
N GLY A 105 -8.27 -22.69 13.08
CA GLY A 105 -7.25 -22.54 14.13
C GLY A 105 -6.61 -23.84 14.62
N GLU A 106 -7.00 -24.98 14.05
CA GLU A 106 -6.43 -26.30 14.35
C GLU A 106 -5.62 -26.84 13.17
N THR A 107 -6.20 -26.76 11.96
CA THR A 107 -5.60 -27.24 10.72
C THR A 107 -5.20 -26.09 9.79
N ASN A 108 -6.00 -25.03 9.74
CA ASN A 108 -5.84 -23.91 8.80
C ASN A 108 -6.23 -22.55 9.41
N PHE A 109 -5.56 -21.50 8.93
CA PHE A 109 -5.89 -20.09 9.20
C PHE A 109 -5.94 -19.29 7.89
N ALA A 110 -6.62 -18.15 7.87
CA ALA A 110 -6.71 -17.30 6.69
C ALA A 110 -5.67 -16.17 6.69
N LEU A 111 -5.22 -15.78 5.50
CA LEU A 111 -4.59 -14.48 5.26
C LEU A 111 -5.64 -13.34 5.27
N PRO A 112 -5.22 -12.07 5.48
CA PRO A 112 -6.03 -10.91 5.16
C PRO A 112 -6.64 -10.96 3.75
N ASP A 113 -7.84 -10.41 3.60
CA ASP A 113 -8.49 -10.18 2.30
C ASP A 113 -8.69 -8.68 2.08
N LEU A 114 -7.77 -8.07 1.33
CA LEU A 114 -7.76 -6.64 1.03
C LEU A 114 -8.35 -6.31 -0.35
N ARG A 115 -8.93 -7.30 -1.06
CA ARG A 115 -9.55 -7.07 -2.37
C ARG A 115 -10.74 -6.13 -2.22
N GLY A 116 -10.70 -5.00 -2.95
CA GLY A 116 -11.72 -3.95 -2.88
C GLY A 116 -11.87 -3.26 -1.50
N SER A 117 -10.90 -3.44 -0.59
CA SER A 117 -10.93 -2.95 0.79
C SER A 117 -9.64 -2.18 1.10
N ALA A 118 -9.70 -1.19 2.00
CA ALA A 118 -8.52 -0.46 2.47
C ALA A 118 -8.20 -0.86 3.92
N PRO A 119 -6.93 -1.08 4.28
CA PRO A 119 -6.56 -1.30 5.68
C PRO A 119 -6.77 -0.02 6.49
N ILE A 120 -7.27 -0.17 7.72
CA ILE A 120 -7.45 0.91 8.70
C ILE A 120 -6.73 0.55 10.01
N HIS A 121 -6.50 1.55 10.87
CA HIS A 121 -5.85 1.32 12.16
C HIS A 121 -6.77 0.56 13.13
N MET A 122 -6.21 -0.41 13.85
CA MET A 122 -6.90 -1.13 14.93
C MET A 122 -7.00 -0.25 16.18
N GLY A 123 -8.06 -0.45 16.98
CA GLY A 123 -8.29 0.27 18.23
C GLY A 123 -9.47 1.23 18.15
N GLN A 124 -9.59 2.12 19.14
CA GLN A 124 -10.67 3.09 19.23
C GLN A 124 -10.10 4.51 19.32
N ALA A 125 -10.37 5.34 18.31
CA ALA A 125 -10.13 6.78 18.41
C ALA A 125 -11.29 7.47 19.17
N PRO A 126 -11.06 8.62 19.83
CA PRO A 126 -12.12 9.36 20.52
C PRO A 126 -13.31 9.68 19.60
N GLY A 127 -14.50 9.26 20.00
CA GLY A 127 -15.73 9.44 19.21
C GLY A 127 -15.93 8.47 18.04
N MET A 128 -15.04 7.49 17.84
CA MET A 128 -15.17 6.46 16.81
C MET A 128 -15.54 5.09 17.42
N PRO A 129 -16.02 4.12 16.62
CA PRO A 129 -16.10 2.72 17.02
C PRO A 129 -14.73 2.14 17.40
N LEU A 130 -14.73 1.05 18.17
CA LEU A 130 -13.58 0.16 18.32
C LEU A 130 -13.48 -0.73 17.07
N TYR A 131 -12.31 -0.73 16.42
CA TYR A 131 -11.98 -1.65 15.34
C TYR A 131 -11.03 -2.74 15.84
N THR A 132 -11.36 -4.02 15.63
CA THR A 132 -10.50 -5.16 15.98
C THR A 132 -9.75 -5.70 14.75
N LEU A 133 -8.63 -6.40 14.98
CA LEU A 133 -7.89 -7.06 13.90
C LEU A 133 -8.80 -8.06 13.17
N GLY A 134 -8.78 -8.04 11.84
CA GLY A 134 -9.59 -8.93 11.00
C GLY A 134 -11.04 -8.50 10.78
N GLN A 135 -11.53 -7.47 11.49
CA GLN A 135 -12.88 -6.93 11.28
C GLN A 135 -13.07 -6.42 9.85
N ARG A 136 -14.05 -6.98 9.12
CA ARG A 136 -14.47 -6.52 7.80
C ARG A 136 -15.65 -5.56 7.92
N SER A 137 -15.59 -4.45 7.18
CA SER A 137 -16.64 -3.41 7.14
C SER A 137 -16.88 -2.86 5.72
N SER A 138 -16.43 -3.58 4.68
CA SER A 138 -16.42 -3.12 3.29
C SER A 138 -17.73 -3.42 2.53
N GLU A 139 -18.80 -2.73 2.89
CA GLU A 139 -19.91 -2.50 1.96
C GLU A 139 -19.39 -1.68 0.77
N THR A 140 -19.66 -2.08 -0.48
CA THR A 140 -19.06 -1.42 -1.67
C THR A 140 -19.91 -0.32 -2.30
N SER A 141 -21.12 -0.10 -1.76
CA SER A 141 -22.11 0.90 -2.18
C SER A 141 -23.02 1.19 -1.00
N PHE A 142 -23.36 2.47 -0.76
CA PHE A 142 -24.32 2.83 0.29
C PHE A 142 -25.66 3.20 -0.34
N THR A 143 -26.75 2.65 0.18
CA THR A 143 -28.10 2.96 -0.31
C THR A 143 -28.62 4.20 0.40
N LEU A 144 -28.76 5.32 -0.33
CA LEU A 144 -29.34 6.54 0.23
C LEU A 144 -30.84 6.34 0.48
N THR A 145 -31.19 6.04 1.73
CA THR A 145 -32.59 6.06 2.17
C THR A 145 -33.07 7.48 2.40
N ILE A 146 -34.38 7.68 2.51
CA ILE A 146 -34.96 8.99 2.89
C ILE A 146 -34.42 9.47 4.26
N GLN A 147 -34.04 8.56 5.17
CA GLN A 147 -33.43 8.90 6.47
C GLN A 147 -31.98 9.43 6.35
N ASN A 148 -31.34 9.27 5.19
CA ASN A 148 -30.00 9.79 4.91
C ASN A 148 -30.01 11.15 4.20
N MET A 149 -31.19 11.64 3.80
CA MET A 149 -31.36 12.98 3.26
C MET A 149 -31.80 13.96 4.37
N PRO A 150 -31.34 15.22 4.36
CA PRO A 150 -31.90 16.25 5.22
C PRO A 150 -33.42 16.38 5.01
N SER A 151 -34.18 16.42 6.10
CA SER A 151 -35.63 16.60 6.06
C SER A 151 -35.96 17.93 5.39
N HIS A 152 -36.69 17.87 4.28
CA HIS A 152 -37.14 19.03 3.52
C HIS A 152 -38.59 18.83 3.08
N SER A 153 -39.28 19.94 2.81
CA SER A 153 -40.66 19.92 2.36
C SER A 153 -40.91 21.10 1.43
N HIS A 154 -41.75 20.88 0.42
CA HIS A 154 -42.22 21.93 -0.46
C HIS A 154 -43.68 22.23 -0.12
N THR A 155 -44.05 23.50 -0.09
CA THR A 155 -45.44 23.94 0.04
C THR A 155 -45.78 24.81 -1.16
N VAL A 156 -46.70 24.35 -2.02
CA VAL A 156 -47.18 25.18 -3.12
C VAL A 156 -48.28 26.08 -2.59
N HIS A 157 -48.00 27.37 -2.56
CA HIS A 157 -48.92 28.40 -2.13
C HIS A 157 -49.83 28.85 -3.28
N ALA A 158 -51.09 29.12 -2.94
CA ALA A 158 -52.14 29.55 -3.85
C ALA A 158 -52.96 30.67 -3.20
N THR A 159 -53.78 31.35 -4.00
CA THR A 159 -54.75 32.33 -3.52
C THR A 159 -56.17 31.89 -3.87
N ASN A 160 -57.14 32.20 -3.02
CA ASN A 160 -58.55 31.91 -3.29
C ASN A 160 -59.24 32.97 -4.16
N GLN A 161 -58.50 33.96 -4.65
CA GLN A 161 -59.00 34.95 -5.62
C GLN A 161 -59.19 34.30 -6.98
N MET A 162 -60.11 34.85 -7.78
CA MET A 162 -60.29 34.41 -9.17
C MET A 162 -59.04 34.75 -9.99
N SER A 163 -58.60 33.81 -10.83
CA SER A 163 -57.45 34.01 -11.72
C SER A 163 -57.76 35.12 -12.74
N ASP A 164 -56.86 36.08 -12.87
CA ASP A 164 -57.02 37.26 -13.75
C ASP A 164 -55.73 37.67 -14.49
N LYS A 165 -54.64 36.89 -14.32
CA LYS A 165 -53.35 37.10 -14.99
C LYS A 165 -52.89 35.87 -15.77
N GLY A 166 -52.50 36.08 -17.02
CA GLY A 166 -51.68 35.16 -17.80
C GLY A 166 -50.22 35.13 -17.30
N GLY A 167 -49.72 33.93 -17.03
CA GLY A 167 -48.33 33.65 -16.69
C GLY A 167 -47.92 33.85 -15.21
N PRO A 168 -46.91 33.10 -14.71
CA PRO A 168 -46.59 32.94 -13.29
C PRO A 168 -45.79 34.08 -12.64
N GLN A 169 -45.47 35.15 -13.37
CA GLN A 169 -44.44 36.14 -12.98
C GLN A 169 -44.73 36.80 -11.61
N ASP A 170 -44.06 36.31 -10.57
CA ASP A 170 -44.22 36.65 -9.15
C ASP A 170 -45.68 36.56 -8.64
N ARG A 171 -46.44 35.58 -9.15
CA ARG A 171 -47.87 35.39 -8.86
C ARG A 171 -48.19 34.00 -8.33
N TYR A 172 -49.32 33.89 -7.63
CA TYR A 172 -49.85 32.62 -7.13
C TYR A 172 -50.90 32.04 -8.07
N LEU A 173 -51.12 30.73 -8.00
CA LEU A 173 -52.25 30.08 -8.67
C LEU A 173 -53.57 30.56 -8.04
N GLY A 174 -54.54 30.92 -8.88
CA GLY A 174 -55.86 31.37 -8.45
C GLY A 174 -56.90 30.23 -8.36
N ALA A 175 -58.11 30.58 -7.92
CA ALA A 175 -59.23 29.66 -7.75
C ALA A 175 -60.08 29.43 -9.02
N GLY A 176 -59.74 30.09 -10.13
CA GLY A 176 -60.46 29.99 -11.40
C GLY A 176 -59.58 29.49 -12.55
N VAL A 177 -60.21 28.99 -13.60
CA VAL A 177 -59.57 28.74 -14.90
C VAL A 177 -60.20 29.65 -15.94
N GLY A 178 -59.53 30.76 -16.25
CA GLY A 178 -59.71 31.40 -17.55
C GLY A 178 -59.08 30.51 -18.64
N ALA A 179 -59.38 30.78 -19.90
CA ALA A 179 -58.73 30.06 -21.00
C ALA A 179 -57.20 30.33 -21.03
N ASP A 180 -56.82 31.57 -20.70
CA ASP A 180 -55.43 32.05 -20.66
C ASP A 180 -54.98 32.51 -19.25
N ASP A 181 -55.92 32.81 -18.35
CA ASP A 181 -55.66 33.31 -17.00
C ASP A 181 -55.75 32.22 -15.92
N ILE A 182 -54.59 31.92 -15.30
CA ILE A 182 -54.41 30.85 -14.29
C ILE A 182 -53.82 31.40 -12.98
N TYR A 183 -53.29 32.64 -13.02
CA TYR A 183 -52.57 33.26 -11.92
C TYR A 183 -53.26 34.53 -11.41
N HIS A 184 -52.87 34.97 -10.21
CA HIS A 184 -53.34 36.18 -9.56
C HIS A 184 -52.21 36.76 -8.67
N ASP A 185 -52.13 38.09 -8.56
CA ASP A 185 -51.05 38.83 -7.87
C ASP A 185 -51.32 39.12 -6.39
N GLY A 186 -52.59 39.12 -5.97
CA GLY A 186 -52.97 39.15 -4.56
C GLY A 186 -52.40 37.97 -3.73
N PRO A 187 -52.28 38.14 -2.40
CA PRO A 187 -51.42 37.31 -1.56
C PRO A 187 -51.85 35.84 -1.49
N ALA A 188 -50.84 34.98 -1.31
CA ALA A 188 -51.01 33.59 -0.88
C ALA A 188 -51.87 33.51 0.39
N ASN A 189 -52.96 32.75 0.32
CA ASN A 189 -53.85 32.53 1.47
C ASN A 189 -54.40 31.09 1.54
N LYS A 190 -53.91 30.21 0.66
CA LYS A 190 -54.11 28.75 0.67
C LYS A 190 -52.76 28.06 0.45
N THR A 191 -52.67 26.82 0.92
CA THR A 191 -51.67 25.86 0.47
C THR A 191 -52.41 24.80 -0.33
N MET A 192 -51.87 24.40 -1.48
CA MET A 192 -52.50 23.35 -2.29
C MET A 192 -52.39 21.97 -1.61
N ALA A 193 -53.19 21.02 -2.08
CA ALA A 193 -53.14 19.64 -1.58
C ALA A 193 -51.74 19.05 -1.74
N ALA A 194 -51.26 18.32 -0.72
CA ALA A 194 -49.90 17.78 -0.71
C ALA A 194 -49.59 16.84 -1.91
N GLY A 195 -50.61 16.16 -2.45
CA GLY A 195 -50.51 15.34 -3.66
C GLY A 195 -50.26 16.11 -4.98
N MET A 196 -50.15 17.44 -4.93
CA MET A 196 -49.64 18.25 -6.06
C MET A 196 -48.10 18.20 -6.16
N ILE A 197 -47.42 17.52 -5.23
CA ILE A 197 -45.97 17.37 -5.16
C ILE A 197 -45.62 15.93 -4.80
N ASP A 198 -44.98 15.20 -5.70
CA ASP A 198 -44.46 13.87 -5.40
C ASP A 198 -43.22 13.91 -4.49
N LYS A 199 -42.93 12.79 -3.83
CA LYS A 199 -41.75 12.64 -2.96
C LYS A 199 -40.52 12.30 -3.78
N SER A 200 -39.50 13.15 -3.71
CA SER A 200 -38.17 12.87 -4.27
C SER A 200 -37.41 11.83 -3.46
N GLY A 201 -36.70 10.91 -4.15
CA GLY A 201 -35.80 9.91 -3.57
C GLY A 201 -36.21 8.47 -3.90
N GLY A 202 -35.56 7.88 -4.90
CA GLY A 202 -35.88 6.53 -5.39
C GLY A 202 -35.29 5.36 -4.58
N GLY A 203 -34.41 5.64 -3.60
CA GLY A 203 -33.68 4.59 -2.88
C GLY A 203 -32.55 3.94 -3.69
N GLU A 204 -32.07 4.60 -4.73
CA GLU A 204 -30.98 4.10 -5.59
C GLU A 204 -29.64 4.02 -4.83
N PRO A 205 -28.83 2.96 -5.05
CA PRO A 205 -27.48 2.86 -4.48
C PRO A 205 -26.56 3.96 -5.02
N VAL A 206 -25.88 4.68 -4.13
CA VAL A 206 -24.85 5.64 -4.50
C VAL A 206 -23.46 5.06 -4.24
N ASN A 207 -22.60 5.15 -5.25
CA ASN A 207 -21.21 4.75 -5.12
C ASN A 207 -20.45 5.83 -4.31
N TYR A 208 -20.05 5.48 -3.09
CA TYR A 208 -19.30 6.37 -2.19
C TYR A 208 -17.77 6.33 -2.43
N ARG A 209 -17.29 5.45 -3.34
CA ARG A 209 -15.86 5.31 -3.61
C ARG A 209 -15.34 6.50 -4.41
N GLY A 210 -14.45 7.28 -3.80
CA GLY A 210 -13.63 8.29 -4.50
C GLY A 210 -12.64 7.65 -5.48
N PRO A 211 -11.90 8.46 -6.25
CA PRO A 211 -10.91 7.96 -7.21
C PRO A 211 -9.85 7.07 -6.56
N PHE A 212 -9.56 5.91 -7.15
CA PHE A 212 -8.57 4.96 -6.66
C PHE A 212 -7.72 4.37 -7.79
N VAL A 213 -6.54 3.87 -7.44
CA VAL A 213 -5.65 3.10 -8.33
C VAL A 213 -5.55 1.68 -7.79
N VAL A 214 -5.64 0.68 -8.67
CA VAL A 214 -5.52 -0.73 -8.27
C VAL A 214 -4.04 -1.09 -8.14
N MET A 215 -3.67 -1.66 -7.00
CA MET A 215 -2.32 -2.11 -6.65
C MET A 215 -2.44 -3.43 -5.85
N GLN A 216 -1.43 -4.30 -5.91
CA GLN A 216 -1.48 -5.60 -5.26
C GLN A 216 -0.94 -5.54 -3.84
N TRP A 217 -1.75 -5.95 -2.86
CA TRP A 217 -1.31 -6.20 -1.48
C TRP A 217 -0.71 -7.59 -1.35
N CYS A 218 0.40 -7.70 -0.61
CA CYS A 218 1.08 -8.95 -0.33
C CYS A 218 1.47 -9.05 1.16
N VAL A 219 1.37 -10.26 1.72
CA VAL A 219 1.78 -10.63 3.08
C VAL A 219 3.12 -11.37 3.04
N ALA A 220 4.04 -11.05 3.94
CA ALA A 220 5.28 -11.80 4.12
C ALA A 220 4.98 -13.16 4.80
N VAL A 221 5.32 -14.25 4.12
CA VAL A 221 5.16 -15.64 4.63
C VAL A 221 6.50 -16.30 4.94
N ASP A 222 7.60 -15.63 4.58
CA ASP A 222 8.99 -15.96 4.96
C ASP A 222 9.68 -14.64 5.38
N GLY A 223 10.55 -14.70 6.39
CA GLY A 223 11.12 -13.51 7.02
C GLY A 223 11.58 -13.74 8.47
N ILE A 224 11.81 -12.64 9.18
CA ILE A 224 12.20 -12.64 10.60
C ILE A 224 10.93 -12.66 11.46
N GLN A 225 10.88 -13.50 12.49
CA GLN A 225 9.77 -13.46 13.45
C GLN A 225 9.86 -12.18 14.30
N PRO A 226 8.82 -11.32 14.35
CA PRO A 226 8.87 -10.11 15.15
C PRO A 226 8.83 -10.42 16.65
N VAL A 227 9.69 -9.75 17.42
CA VAL A 227 9.61 -9.76 18.89
C VAL A 227 8.52 -8.77 19.29
N LEU A 228 7.38 -9.30 19.75
CA LEU A 228 6.26 -8.49 20.20
C LEU A 228 6.49 -8.00 21.62
N ASP A 229 6.52 -6.68 21.81
CA ASP A 229 6.22 -6.09 23.12
C ASP A 229 4.73 -6.33 23.44
N ARG A 230 4.43 -6.75 24.68
CA ARG A 230 3.10 -7.14 25.13
C ARG A 230 2.57 -6.31 26.31
N GLY A 231 3.38 -5.41 26.86
CA GLY A 231 3.06 -4.63 28.07
C GLY A 231 3.38 -5.35 29.38
#